data_AF-A0A812WEQ0-F1
#
_entry.id   AF-A0A812WEQ0-F1
#
_cell.length_a   1.000
_cell.length_b   1.000
_cell.length_c   1.000
_cell.angle_alpha   90.00
_cell.angle_beta   90.00
_cell.angle_gamma   90.00
#
_symmetry.space_group_name_H-M   'P 1'
#
loop_
_entity.id
_entity.type
_entity.pdbx_description
1 polymer ?
#
loop_
_entity_poly.entity_id
_entity_poly.type
_entity_poly.pdbx_seq_one_letter_code
_entity_poly.pdbx_strand_id
1 'polypeptide(L)'
;MAMDSPLADPSQPLTKFLRNADEVFAIIFIVEMAIKLLAMGLIWGEDAYLKSAWNWLDGVVVMVSIINMASSSSTGFLKTLRILRAFRPLRVISRNENLKVVVMTIFASMPHLLTLVIVAMLFLLIFALFALSYLNGTFLMCDLATEPGPFRHVGLDFATPLCLPPQIDQTSVAGALPHGKFQTSTSKWAGNDTTCPSSHNVEYQRATADTPICIGRCLPQGYSSFAQPEWLCPKALTMTEELPAVCGPEVNRTVSDAELRGVAYVTQMTRSLVLPCGGSTVNSTGHMVLTAKSMSCADLFCGEVDEEVKAQCQTTCRQAPYFCVDACAPGLENSAQCESCVYECEAQCRCPEFCEGLIRDAALCLEQGSRWVPTISQNFNNIWFAMLTLFEISTTEGWVDVMYSAADAVQPYVQPKRNNQEMLWVPFFMLYLFFSNMFIINLSVGVIVDKFMSMKQSNTQAPWALNLQLCEALTCWAHI
;
A
#
# COMPACT_ATOMS: atom_id res chain seq x y z
N MET A 1 -21.99 28.46 1.27
CA MET A 1 -21.21 27.30 0.77
C MET A 1 -19.72 27.54 0.86
N ALA A 2 -19.13 28.54 0.19
CA ALA A 2 -17.68 28.83 0.32
C ALA A 2 -17.23 29.19 1.76
N MET A 3 -18.13 29.80 2.55
CA MET A 3 -17.88 30.15 3.96
C MET A 3 -18.24 29.02 4.95
N ASP A 4 -18.73 27.87 4.47
CA ASP A 4 -19.13 26.74 5.32
C ASP A 4 -17.87 25.89 5.61
N SER A 5 -17.53 25.70 6.89
CA SER A 5 -16.37 24.92 7.33
C SER A 5 -16.81 23.77 8.22
N PRO A 6 -16.30 22.54 8.02
CA PRO A 6 -16.68 21.40 8.85
C PRO A 6 -16.25 21.53 10.32
N LEU A 7 -15.32 22.43 10.63
CA LEU A 7 -14.80 22.68 11.98
C LEU A 7 -15.55 23.81 12.71
N ALA A 8 -16.49 24.50 12.05
CA ALA A 8 -17.21 25.61 12.66
C ALA A 8 -18.16 25.11 13.76
N ASP A 9 -18.07 25.70 14.95
CA ASP A 9 -18.96 25.37 16.05
C ASP A 9 -20.42 25.75 15.70
N PRO A 10 -21.40 24.84 15.86
CA PRO A 10 -22.82 25.11 15.61
C PRO A 10 -23.40 26.26 16.44
N SER A 11 -22.75 26.65 17.55
CA SER A 11 -23.19 27.73 18.43
C SER A 11 -22.86 29.13 17.88
N GLN A 12 -21.88 29.24 17.00
CA GLN A 12 -21.36 30.51 16.50
C GLN A 12 -22.42 31.32 15.74
N PRO A 13 -22.39 32.67 15.86
CA PRO A 13 -23.37 33.54 15.21
C PRO A 13 -23.32 33.41 13.68
N LEU A 14 -22.13 33.20 13.11
CA LEU A 14 -21.95 32.99 11.68
C LEU A 14 -22.66 31.72 11.19
N THR A 15 -22.49 30.59 11.89
CA THR A 15 -23.12 29.31 11.54
C THR A 15 -24.64 29.40 11.61
N LYS A 16 -25.19 30.09 12.63
CA LYS A 16 -26.62 30.36 12.75
C LYS A 16 -27.13 31.26 11.63
N PHE A 17 -26.39 32.32 11.30
CA PHE A 17 -26.73 33.21 10.19
C PHE A 17 -26.74 32.47 8.85
N LEU A 18 -25.70 31.67 8.56
CA LEU A 18 -25.60 30.88 7.33
C LEU A 18 -26.76 29.87 7.20
N ARG A 19 -27.14 29.22 8.30
CA ARG A 19 -28.28 28.30 8.33
C ARG A 19 -29.60 29.01 8.03
N ASN A 20 -29.84 30.15 8.67
CA ASN A 20 -31.05 30.94 8.44
C ASN A 20 -31.09 31.48 7.00
N ALA A 21 -29.96 31.92 6.47
CA ALA A 21 -29.86 32.37 5.08
C ALA A 21 -30.16 31.24 4.09
N ASP A 22 -29.64 30.03 4.34
CA ASP A 22 -29.91 28.84 3.50
C ASP A 22 -31.41 28.46 3.47
N GLU A 23 -32.11 28.63 4.59
CA GLU A 23 -33.56 28.40 4.71
C GLU A 23 -34.35 29.46 3.93
N VAL A 24 -34.02 30.74 4.10
CA VAL A 24 -34.63 31.85 3.35
C VAL A 24 -34.43 31.66 1.84
N PHE A 25 -33.22 31.32 1.41
CA PHE A 25 -32.95 31.04 0.00
C PHE A 25 -33.74 29.84 -0.51
N ALA A 26 -33.85 28.76 0.26
CA ALA A 26 -34.67 27.61 -0.13
C ALA A 26 -36.13 27.98 -0.36
N ILE A 27 -36.73 28.79 0.53
CA ILE A 27 -38.10 29.26 0.39
C ILE A 27 -38.27 30.08 -0.91
N ILE A 28 -37.35 31.00 -1.19
CA ILE A 28 -37.38 31.80 -2.43
C ILE A 28 -37.38 30.89 -3.67
N PHE A 29 -36.56 29.84 -3.69
CA PHE A 29 -36.49 28.93 -4.84
C PHE A 29 -37.71 28.02 -4.97
N ILE A 30 -38.34 27.64 -3.85
CA ILE A 30 -39.61 26.91 -3.88
C ILE A 30 -40.71 27.78 -4.50
N VAL A 31 -40.76 29.07 -4.12
CA VAL A 31 -41.70 30.04 -4.71
C VAL A 31 -41.43 30.25 -6.19
N GLU A 32 -40.16 30.42 -6.59
CA GLU A 32 -39.77 30.53 -8.00
C GLU A 32 -40.22 29.30 -8.81
N MET A 33 -40.02 28.09 -8.28
CA MET A 33 -40.47 26.85 -8.91
C MET A 33 -42.00 26.80 -9.03
N ALA A 34 -42.73 27.17 -7.97
CA ALA A 34 -44.19 27.20 -7.99
C ALA A 34 -44.73 28.16 -9.07
N ILE A 35 -44.14 29.36 -9.19
CA ILE A 35 -44.50 30.33 -10.22
C ILE A 35 -44.23 29.75 -11.62
N LYS A 36 -43.07 29.13 -11.83
CA LYS A 36 -42.69 28.48 -13.10
C LYS A 36 -43.67 27.36 -13.48
N LEU A 37 -44.08 26.53 -12.52
CA LEU A 37 -45.03 25.44 -12.75
C LEU A 37 -46.43 25.94 -13.12
N LEU A 38 -46.88 27.03 -12.50
CA LEU A 38 -48.17 27.64 -12.81
C LEU A 38 -48.18 28.33 -14.19
N ALA A 39 -47.08 28.98 -14.57
CA ALA A 39 -46.98 29.72 -15.83
C ALA A 39 -46.80 28.80 -17.06
N MET A 40 -45.98 27.76 -16.95
CA MET A 40 -45.60 26.88 -18.07
C MET A 40 -46.45 25.60 -18.17
N GLY A 41 -47.18 25.25 -17.09
CA GLY A 41 -47.87 23.96 -17.00
C GLY A 41 -46.91 22.79 -16.72
N LEU A 42 -47.43 21.74 -16.06
CA LEU A 42 -46.60 20.61 -15.61
C LEU A 42 -46.19 19.68 -16.76
N ILE A 43 -47.16 19.29 -17.62
CA ILE A 43 -46.98 18.24 -18.65
C ILE A 43 -47.63 18.64 -19.98
N TRP A 44 -48.75 19.37 -19.95
CA TRP A 44 -49.48 19.79 -21.14
C TRP A 44 -49.18 21.25 -21.51
N GLY A 45 -48.55 21.42 -22.67
CA GLY A 45 -48.10 22.70 -23.22
C GLY A 45 -46.91 22.50 -24.17
N GLU A 46 -46.75 23.40 -25.13
CA GLU A 46 -45.56 23.43 -26.00
C GLU A 46 -44.31 23.76 -25.18
N ASP A 47 -44.43 24.66 -24.18
CA ASP A 47 -43.38 25.06 -23.24
C ASP A 47 -43.48 24.43 -21.84
N ALA A 48 -43.94 23.17 -21.75
CA ALA A 48 -44.13 22.49 -20.46
C ALA A 48 -42.83 22.42 -19.62
N TYR A 49 -42.95 22.63 -18.31
CA TYR A 49 -41.80 22.71 -17.39
C TYR A 49 -40.85 21.51 -17.50
N LEU A 50 -41.41 20.29 -17.61
CA LEU A 50 -40.65 19.04 -17.64
C LEU A 50 -39.94 18.75 -18.99
N LYS A 51 -40.21 19.51 -20.06
CA LYS A 51 -39.54 19.32 -21.36
C LYS A 51 -38.14 19.94 -21.40
N SER A 52 -37.87 20.95 -20.57
CA SER A 52 -36.57 21.64 -20.53
C SER A 52 -35.62 20.96 -19.55
N ALA A 53 -34.48 20.47 -20.05
CA ALA A 53 -33.43 19.86 -19.22
C ALA A 53 -32.90 20.82 -18.12
N TRP A 54 -32.91 22.13 -18.38
CA TRP A 54 -32.48 23.15 -17.43
C TRP A 54 -33.47 23.35 -16.29
N ASN A 55 -34.77 23.24 -16.57
CA ASN A 55 -35.81 23.28 -15.53
C ASN A 55 -35.77 22.02 -14.66
N TRP A 56 -35.41 20.87 -15.23
CA TRP A 56 -35.23 19.63 -14.46
C TRP A 56 -34.07 19.76 -13.45
N LEU A 57 -32.94 20.34 -13.86
CA LEU A 57 -31.80 20.63 -12.98
C LEU A 57 -32.19 21.55 -11.82
N ASP A 58 -32.89 22.66 -12.10
CA ASP A 58 -33.38 23.59 -11.07
C ASP A 58 -34.39 22.89 -10.13
N GLY A 59 -35.27 22.05 -10.69
CA GLY A 59 -36.25 21.27 -9.95
C GLY A 59 -35.62 20.27 -8.96
N VAL A 60 -34.57 19.55 -9.37
CA VAL A 60 -33.85 18.61 -8.49
C VAL A 60 -33.25 19.33 -7.28
N VAL A 61 -32.67 20.53 -7.49
CA VAL A 61 -32.07 21.33 -6.41
C VAL A 61 -33.13 21.81 -5.40
N VAL A 62 -34.33 22.19 -5.89
CA VAL A 62 -35.45 22.57 -5.04
C VAL A 62 -36.00 21.37 -4.27
N MET A 63 -36.15 20.21 -4.92
CA MET A 63 -36.61 18.96 -4.28
C MET A 63 -35.70 18.52 -3.14
N VAL A 64 -34.37 18.57 -3.31
CA VAL A 64 -33.41 18.28 -2.23
C VAL A 64 -33.60 19.25 -1.05
N SER A 65 -33.88 20.52 -1.33
CA SER A 65 -34.08 21.55 -0.30
C SER A 65 -35.39 21.33 0.47
N ILE A 66 -36.46 20.89 -0.20
CA ILE A 66 -37.74 20.54 0.43
C ILE A 66 -37.57 19.31 1.34
N ILE A 67 -36.91 18.25 0.87
CA ILE A 67 -36.68 17.02 1.65
C ILE A 67 -35.88 17.32 2.92
N ASN A 68 -34.85 18.17 2.83
CA ASN A 68 -34.04 18.56 3.98
C ASN A 68 -34.78 19.44 4.99
N MET A 69 -35.81 20.18 4.56
CA MET A 69 -36.66 21.00 5.43
C MET A 69 -37.80 20.19 6.07
N ALA A 70 -38.34 19.21 5.36
CA ALA A 70 -39.45 18.37 5.82
C ALA A 70 -39.03 17.30 6.85
N SER A 71 -37.75 16.94 6.92
CA SER A 71 -37.26 15.94 7.88
C SER A 71 -36.43 16.54 9.01
N SER A 72 -37.02 16.58 10.21
CA SER A 72 -36.32 16.85 11.48
C SER A 72 -35.56 15.63 12.03
N SER A 73 -35.79 14.44 11.49
CA SER A 73 -35.21 13.18 11.95
C SER A 73 -33.89 12.85 11.26
N SER A 74 -32.90 12.45 12.06
CA SER A 74 -31.50 12.22 11.71
C SER A 74 -31.24 10.86 11.04
N THR A 75 -31.99 10.48 10.01
CA THR A 75 -31.66 9.26 9.27
C THR A 75 -30.38 9.49 8.43
N GLY A 76 -29.44 8.54 8.47
CA GLY A 76 -28.11 8.68 7.85
C GLY A 76 -28.14 9.06 6.37
N PHE A 77 -29.14 8.58 5.63
CA PHE A 77 -29.35 8.91 4.21
C PHE A 77 -29.60 10.40 3.96
N LEU A 78 -30.30 11.09 4.86
CA LEU A 78 -30.62 12.51 4.71
C LEU A 78 -29.39 13.41 4.94
N LYS A 79 -28.39 12.94 5.69
CA LYS A 79 -27.10 13.63 5.80
C LYS A 79 -26.35 13.63 4.46
N THR A 80 -26.42 12.54 3.69
CA THR A 80 -25.83 12.45 2.35
C THR A 80 -26.51 13.36 1.34
N LEU A 81 -27.84 13.52 1.41
CA LEU A 81 -28.57 14.46 0.54
C LEU A 81 -28.15 15.93 0.73
N ARG A 82 -27.59 16.29 1.90
CA ARG A 82 -27.02 17.62 2.12
C ARG A 82 -25.79 17.90 1.26
N ILE A 83 -25.11 16.88 0.72
CA ILE A 83 -23.98 17.06 -0.21
C ILE A 83 -24.51 17.60 -1.56
N LEU A 84 -25.71 17.18 -1.98
CA LEU A 84 -26.32 17.63 -3.24
C LEU A 84 -26.59 19.15 -3.28
N ARG A 85 -26.63 19.83 -2.12
CA ARG A 85 -26.72 21.31 -2.07
C ARG A 85 -25.50 21.98 -2.73
N ALA A 86 -24.36 21.28 -2.81
CA ALA A 86 -23.17 21.75 -3.53
C ALA A 86 -23.41 21.93 -5.03
N PHE A 87 -24.48 21.34 -5.60
CA PHE A 87 -24.88 21.56 -7.00
C PHE A 87 -25.69 22.84 -7.23
N ARG A 88 -26.10 23.56 -6.18
CA ARG A 88 -26.78 24.87 -6.30
C ARG A 88 -26.07 25.89 -7.22
N PRO A 89 -24.74 25.94 -7.36
CA PRO A 89 -24.07 26.82 -8.31
C PRO A 89 -24.34 26.46 -9.78
N LEU A 90 -24.73 25.21 -10.09
CA LEU A 90 -25.02 24.78 -11.46
C LEU A 90 -26.20 25.53 -12.08
N ARG A 91 -27.12 26.08 -11.28
CA ARG A 91 -28.20 26.96 -11.78
C ARG A 91 -27.68 28.26 -12.41
N VAL A 92 -26.44 28.65 -12.13
CA VAL A 92 -25.82 29.81 -12.80
C VAL A 92 -25.64 29.50 -14.29
N ILE A 93 -25.40 28.21 -14.63
CA ILE A 93 -25.33 27.74 -16.01
C ILE A 93 -26.71 27.86 -16.68
N SER A 94 -27.80 27.51 -15.98
CA SER A 94 -29.17 27.65 -16.53
C SER A 94 -29.62 29.10 -16.70
N ARG A 95 -28.91 30.06 -16.10
CA ARG A 95 -29.23 31.50 -16.17
C ARG A 95 -28.34 32.30 -17.11
N ASN A 96 -27.11 31.85 -17.37
CA ASN A 96 -26.17 32.53 -18.26
C ASN A 96 -26.12 31.84 -19.64
N GLU A 97 -26.63 32.51 -20.66
CA GLU A 97 -26.66 31.99 -22.05
C GLU A 97 -25.27 31.65 -22.58
N ASN A 98 -24.24 32.42 -22.22
CA ASN A 98 -22.86 32.13 -22.63
C ASN A 98 -22.36 30.80 -22.05
N LEU A 99 -22.70 30.49 -20.78
CA LEU A 99 -22.34 29.22 -20.14
C LEU A 99 -23.15 28.05 -20.70
N LYS A 100 -24.43 28.27 -21.07
CA LYS A 100 -25.25 27.25 -21.74
C LYS A 100 -24.64 26.80 -23.05
N VAL A 101 -24.18 27.74 -23.89
CA VAL A 101 -23.55 27.42 -25.17
C VAL A 101 -22.33 26.53 -24.93
N VAL A 102 -21.46 26.88 -23.97
CA VAL A 102 -20.28 26.05 -23.63
C VAL A 102 -20.68 24.64 -23.21
N VAL A 103 -21.61 24.49 -22.26
CA VAL A 103 -22.01 23.16 -21.76
C VAL A 103 -22.68 22.31 -22.86
N MET A 104 -23.53 22.92 -23.69
CA MET A 104 -24.18 22.23 -24.81
C MET A 104 -23.16 21.78 -25.86
N THR A 105 -22.12 22.58 -26.13
CA THR A 105 -21.03 22.16 -27.03
C THR A 105 -20.20 20.99 -26.47
N ILE A 106 -20.00 20.94 -25.14
CA ILE A 106 -19.35 19.79 -24.48
C ILE A 106 -20.20 18.54 -24.65
N PHE A 107 -21.50 18.58 -24.35
CA PHE A 107 -22.36 17.41 -24.50
C PHE A 107 -22.55 16.98 -25.96
N ALA A 108 -22.57 17.93 -26.90
CA ALA A 108 -22.62 17.63 -28.33
C ALA A 108 -21.35 16.91 -28.84
N SER A 109 -20.20 17.10 -28.18
CA SER A 109 -18.95 16.41 -28.53
C SER A 109 -18.76 15.09 -27.76
N MET A 110 -19.44 14.91 -26.64
CA MET A 110 -19.35 13.72 -25.77
C MET A 110 -19.54 12.35 -26.45
N PRO A 111 -20.52 12.10 -27.35
CA PRO A 111 -20.73 10.76 -27.91
C PRO A 111 -19.53 10.25 -28.72
N HIS A 112 -18.79 11.14 -29.38
CA HIS A 112 -17.56 10.76 -30.09
C HIS A 112 -16.40 10.52 -29.14
N LEU A 113 -16.29 11.31 -28.06
CA LEU A 113 -15.30 11.10 -27.01
C LEU A 113 -15.52 9.75 -26.30
N LEU A 114 -16.78 9.33 -26.10
CA LEU A 114 -17.12 8.05 -25.47
C LEU A 114 -16.55 6.86 -26.24
N THR A 115 -16.59 6.88 -27.58
CA THR A 115 -15.99 5.83 -28.41
C THR A 115 -14.49 5.70 -28.16
N LEU A 116 -13.78 6.81 -27.97
CA LEU A 116 -12.35 6.80 -27.65
C LEU A 116 -12.07 6.24 -26.26
N VAL A 117 -12.88 6.67 -25.29
CA VAL A 117 -12.77 6.19 -23.91
C VAL A 117 -12.96 4.66 -23.89
N ILE A 118 -13.86 4.11 -24.70
CA ILE A 118 -14.03 2.65 -24.81
C ILE A 118 -12.76 1.98 -25.34
N VAL A 119 -12.12 2.52 -26.39
CA VAL A 119 -10.86 1.95 -26.91
C VAL A 119 -9.73 2.07 -25.88
N ALA A 120 -9.63 3.21 -25.19
CA ALA A 120 -8.65 3.41 -24.12
C ALA A 120 -8.88 2.47 -22.94
N MET A 121 -10.14 2.24 -22.54
CA MET A 121 -10.50 1.28 -21.49
C MET A 121 -10.17 -0.16 -21.89
N LEU A 122 -10.34 -0.53 -23.16
CA LEU A 122 -9.93 -1.85 -23.66
C LEU A 122 -8.40 -2.01 -23.61
N PHE A 123 -7.67 -0.97 -24.02
CA PHE A 123 -6.20 -0.96 -23.91
C PHE A 123 -5.74 -1.12 -22.45
N LEU A 124 -6.31 -0.34 -21.53
CA LEU A 124 -6.04 -0.46 -20.09
C LEU A 124 -6.41 -1.85 -19.55
N LEU A 125 -7.52 -2.42 -20.01
CA LEU A 125 -7.97 -3.75 -19.58
C LEU A 125 -6.96 -4.85 -19.91
N ILE A 126 -6.34 -4.80 -21.09
CA ILE A 126 -5.33 -5.81 -21.51
C ILE A 126 -4.14 -5.80 -20.53
N PHE A 127 -3.58 -4.62 -20.25
CA PHE A 127 -2.48 -4.47 -19.31
C PHE A 127 -2.91 -4.75 -17.86
N ALA A 128 -4.14 -4.41 -17.49
CA ALA A 128 -4.69 -4.68 -16.17
C ALA A 128 -4.82 -6.18 -15.91
N LEU A 129 -5.29 -6.96 -16.88
CA LEU A 129 -5.38 -8.42 -16.77
C LEU A 129 -3.98 -9.06 -16.65
N PHE A 130 -3.01 -8.56 -17.42
CA PHE A 130 -1.63 -9.00 -17.30
C PHE A 130 -1.06 -8.71 -15.91
N ALA A 131 -1.12 -7.46 -15.45
CA ALA A 131 -0.61 -7.06 -14.15
C ALA A 131 -1.32 -7.81 -13.00
N LEU A 132 -2.65 -7.96 -13.08
CA LEU A 132 -3.44 -8.71 -12.11
C LEU A 132 -3.05 -10.19 -12.04
N SER A 133 -2.74 -10.85 -13.17
CA SER A 133 -2.36 -12.26 -13.14
C SER A 133 -1.06 -12.55 -12.37
N TYR A 134 -0.19 -11.56 -12.23
CA TYR A 134 1.12 -11.72 -11.58
C TYR A 134 1.25 -10.96 -10.24
N LEU A 135 0.52 -9.86 -10.04
CA LEU A 135 0.63 -8.99 -8.86
C LEU A 135 -0.57 -9.09 -7.89
N ASN A 136 -1.51 -9.99 -8.13
CA ASN A 136 -2.64 -10.18 -7.22
C ASN A 136 -2.15 -10.62 -5.82
N GLY A 137 -2.47 -9.84 -4.79
CA GLY A 137 -2.14 -10.14 -3.40
C GLY A 137 -0.66 -9.99 -3.03
N THR A 138 0.18 -9.40 -3.89
CA THR A 138 1.61 -9.22 -3.63
C THR A 138 1.96 -7.87 -2.98
N PHE A 139 1.06 -6.88 -3.05
CA PHE A 139 1.29 -5.51 -2.53
C PHE A 139 0.90 -5.38 -1.06
N LEU A 140 1.36 -6.33 -0.25
CA LEU A 140 1.12 -6.37 1.17
C LEU A 140 2.45 -6.57 1.89
N MET A 141 2.59 -5.96 3.05
CA MET A 141 3.75 -6.11 3.92
C MET A 141 3.31 -6.17 5.37
N CYS A 142 4.18 -6.68 6.21
CA CYS A 142 4.04 -6.57 7.64
C CYS A 142 4.39 -5.16 8.10
N ASP A 143 3.42 -4.47 8.71
CA ASP A 143 3.61 -3.23 9.46
C ASP A 143 3.91 -3.60 10.92
N LEU A 144 5.19 -3.48 11.22
CA LEU A 144 5.73 -3.52 12.56
C LEU A 144 5.28 -2.22 13.24
N ALA A 145 4.39 -2.30 14.22
CA ALA A 145 3.96 -1.12 14.96
C ALA A 145 5.19 -0.31 15.44
N THR A 146 5.32 0.94 14.97
CA THR A 146 6.34 1.97 15.29
C THR A 146 7.02 1.77 16.65
N GLU A 147 8.34 1.56 16.84
CA GLU A 147 9.59 1.70 16.06
C GLU A 147 10.73 0.83 16.69
N PRO A 148 11.96 0.66 16.10
CA PRO A 148 12.40 0.74 14.70
C PRO A 148 13.33 -0.43 14.25
N GLY A 149 13.29 -0.79 12.95
CA GLY A 149 14.35 -1.60 12.32
C GLY A 149 13.98 -2.21 10.95
N PRO A 150 14.75 -2.00 9.85
CA PRO A 150 14.37 -2.43 8.51
C PRO A 150 15.05 -3.75 8.13
N PHE A 151 14.32 -4.87 8.12
CA PHE A 151 14.99 -6.16 7.98
C PHE A 151 14.51 -7.10 6.88
N ARG A 152 15.56 -7.64 6.28
CA ARG A 152 15.73 -8.18 4.94
C ARG A 152 15.87 -9.71 5.06
N HIS A 153 15.06 -10.42 4.27
CA HIS A 153 15.03 -11.85 3.86
C HIS A 153 15.64 -12.91 4.79
N VAL A 154 14.81 -13.81 5.33
CA VAL A 154 15.10 -15.26 5.45
C VAL A 154 13.79 -16.09 5.30
N GLY A 155 13.88 -17.34 4.83
CA GLY A 155 12.78 -18.26 4.46
C GLY A 155 11.80 -18.68 5.59
N LEU A 156 10.47 -18.67 5.35
CA LEU A 156 9.42 -19.56 5.90
C LEU A 156 9.86 -21.00 5.80
N ASP A 157 9.21 -21.82 6.59
CA ASP A 157 9.53 -23.23 6.84
C ASP A 157 10.57 -23.40 7.95
N PHE A 158 10.66 -22.43 8.87
CA PHE A 158 11.43 -22.59 10.10
C PHE A 158 10.57 -23.24 11.21
N ALA A 159 10.24 -24.52 11.02
CA ALA A 159 10.29 -25.46 12.14
C ALA A 159 11.62 -26.20 12.05
N THR A 160 12.74 -25.48 12.03
CA THR A 160 14.01 -26.19 11.95
C THR A 160 14.46 -26.59 13.34
N PRO A 161 14.79 -27.86 13.56
CA PRO A 161 15.87 -28.16 14.48
C PRO A 161 17.11 -27.37 14.06
N LEU A 162 17.48 -26.35 14.84
CA LEU A 162 18.76 -25.66 14.66
C LEU A 162 19.84 -26.57 15.23
N CYS A 163 20.84 -26.88 14.41
CA CYS A 163 22.05 -27.57 14.87
C CYS A 163 23.06 -26.55 15.36
N LEU A 164 23.16 -26.47 16.68
CA LEU A 164 23.98 -25.51 17.41
C LEU A 164 25.19 -26.26 18.00
N PRO A 165 26.46 -25.83 17.83
CA PRO A 165 27.58 -26.42 18.60
C PRO A 165 27.34 -26.34 20.12
N PRO A 166 27.97 -27.17 20.97
CA PRO A 166 27.60 -27.26 22.39
C PRO A 166 28.05 -26.05 23.21
N GLN A 167 29.16 -25.41 22.79
CA GLN A 167 29.75 -24.22 23.40
C GLN A 167 30.57 -23.48 22.33
N ILE A 168 30.75 -22.17 22.51
CA ILE A 168 31.67 -21.36 21.73
C ILE A 168 32.97 -21.26 22.53
N ASP A 169 33.93 -22.14 22.25
CA ASP A 169 35.27 -22.08 22.86
C ASP A 169 36.24 -21.28 21.97
N GLN A 170 36.91 -20.27 22.54
CA GLN A 170 37.73 -19.27 21.85
C GLN A 170 38.87 -19.86 21.01
N THR A 171 39.24 -21.12 21.24
CA THR A 171 40.35 -21.80 20.58
C THR A 171 39.96 -22.63 19.35
N SER A 172 38.67 -22.75 19.00
CA SER A 172 38.23 -23.62 17.87
C SER A 172 37.21 -23.02 16.90
N VAL A 173 36.80 -21.76 17.05
CA VAL A 173 35.72 -21.21 16.22
C VAL A 173 36.26 -20.39 15.05
N ALA A 174 36.80 -21.11 14.07
CA ALA A 174 36.88 -20.62 12.69
C ALA A 174 35.72 -21.13 11.82
N GLY A 175 34.69 -21.82 12.36
CA GLY A 175 33.66 -22.36 11.47
C GLY A 175 32.55 -23.25 12.05
N ALA A 176 31.96 -22.94 13.20
CA ALA A 176 30.73 -23.61 13.64
C ALA A 176 29.60 -22.61 13.87
N LEU A 177 29.29 -21.83 12.84
CA LEU A 177 28.00 -21.14 12.76
C LEU A 177 26.91 -22.20 12.51
N PRO A 178 25.63 -21.97 12.86
CA PRO A 178 24.57 -22.96 12.64
C PRO A 178 24.64 -23.49 11.20
N HIS A 179 24.94 -24.79 11.08
CA HIS A 179 25.17 -25.47 9.80
C HIS A 179 23.95 -26.30 9.44
N GLY A 180 23.34 -25.99 8.30
CA GLY A 180 22.35 -26.84 7.67
C GLY A 180 21.92 -26.26 6.32
N LYS A 181 21.56 -27.13 5.38
CA LYS A 181 20.83 -26.75 4.16
C LYS A 181 19.42 -27.34 4.23
N PHE A 182 18.42 -26.49 4.39
CA PHE A 182 17.02 -26.91 4.37
C PHE A 182 16.59 -27.10 2.90
N GLN A 183 16.13 -28.31 2.55
CA GLN A 183 15.55 -28.57 1.23
C GLN A 183 14.08 -28.16 1.25
N THR A 184 13.78 -27.06 0.57
CA THR A 184 12.43 -26.50 0.42
C THR A 184 11.45 -27.44 -0.29
N SER A 185 11.93 -28.41 -1.06
CA SER A 185 11.07 -29.38 -1.75
C SER A 185 10.60 -30.55 -0.86
N THR A 186 11.29 -30.83 0.23
CA THR A 186 11.01 -31.99 1.10
C THR A 186 10.68 -31.59 2.54
N SER A 187 10.74 -30.29 2.85
CA SER A 187 10.59 -29.74 4.20
C SER A 187 11.50 -30.42 5.22
N LYS A 188 12.71 -30.84 4.81
CA LYS A 188 13.71 -31.54 5.63
C LYS A 188 15.09 -30.93 5.41
N TRP A 189 15.95 -31.04 6.43
CA TRP A 189 17.37 -30.76 6.29
C TRP A 189 18.02 -31.81 5.37
N ALA A 190 18.83 -31.36 4.40
CA ALA A 190 19.52 -32.25 3.46
C ALA A 190 20.79 -32.84 4.11
N GLY A 191 20.75 -34.13 4.43
CA GLY A 191 21.84 -34.93 4.98
C GLY A 191 21.36 -36.35 5.33
N ASN A 192 22.27 -37.31 5.48
CA ASN A 192 21.92 -38.71 5.79
C ASN A 192 21.48 -38.96 7.24
N ASP A 193 21.47 -37.95 8.10
CA ASP A 193 21.03 -38.07 9.49
C ASP A 193 19.97 -37.01 9.80
N THR A 194 18.84 -37.46 10.34
CA THR A 194 17.80 -36.62 10.97
C THR A 194 18.24 -36.04 12.31
N THR A 195 19.52 -36.20 12.66
CA THR A 195 20.18 -35.73 13.88
C THR A 195 21.42 -34.95 13.48
N CYS A 196 21.75 -33.89 14.23
CA CYS A 196 22.90 -33.05 13.90
C CYS A 196 24.18 -33.87 13.67
N PRO A 197 24.96 -33.59 12.60
CA PRO A 197 26.01 -34.48 12.08
C PRO A 197 27.23 -34.68 13.00
N SER A 198 27.24 -34.11 14.20
CA SER A 198 28.25 -34.34 15.23
C SER A 198 27.58 -34.60 16.59
N SER A 199 28.17 -35.51 17.38
CA SER A 199 27.74 -35.84 18.77
C SER A 199 27.78 -34.67 19.75
N HIS A 200 28.21 -33.51 19.27
CA HIS A 200 28.41 -32.28 20.04
C HIS A 200 27.38 -31.21 19.70
N ASN A 201 26.61 -31.35 18.62
CA ASN A 201 25.63 -30.34 18.24
C ASN A 201 24.30 -30.57 18.97
N VAL A 202 23.76 -29.50 19.57
CA VAL A 202 22.45 -29.43 20.21
C VAL A 202 21.39 -29.18 19.14
N GLU A 203 20.35 -29.99 19.16
CA GLU A 203 19.14 -29.80 18.36
C GLU A 203 18.19 -28.85 19.11
N TYR A 204 17.94 -27.66 18.55
CA TYR A 204 16.98 -26.71 19.13
C TYR A 204 15.69 -26.68 18.32
N GLN A 205 14.56 -26.94 18.98
CA GLN A 205 13.21 -26.81 18.43
C GLN A 205 12.37 -25.89 19.32
N ARG A 206 11.55 -25.05 18.67
CA ARG A 206 10.56 -24.19 19.35
C ARG A 206 9.55 -25.02 20.15
N ALA A 207 9.14 -24.51 21.30
CA ALA A 207 8.13 -25.14 22.14
C ALA A 207 6.73 -25.12 21.48
N THR A 208 6.39 -24.02 20.81
CA THR A 208 5.12 -23.81 20.11
C THR A 208 5.33 -23.02 18.81
N ALA A 209 4.34 -23.03 17.91
CA ALA A 209 4.44 -22.36 16.61
C ALA A 209 4.53 -20.83 16.73
N ASP A 210 3.81 -20.27 17.71
CA ASP A 210 3.75 -18.85 18.09
C ASP A 210 4.97 -18.37 18.92
N THR A 211 5.92 -19.26 19.24
CA THR A 211 7.20 -18.87 19.85
C THR A 211 8.05 -18.11 18.81
N PRO A 212 8.59 -16.91 19.12
CA PRO A 212 9.35 -16.11 18.16
C PRO A 212 10.69 -16.76 17.83
N ILE A 213 11.24 -16.39 16.67
CA ILE A 213 12.60 -16.72 16.25
C ILE A 213 13.30 -15.41 15.93
N CYS A 214 14.57 -15.31 16.34
CA CYS A 214 15.35 -14.10 16.14
C CYS A 214 16.37 -14.25 15.01
N ILE A 215 16.67 -13.13 14.37
CA ILE A 215 17.80 -12.99 13.45
C ILE A 215 18.85 -12.12 14.13
N GLY A 216 20.00 -12.71 14.43
CA GLY A 216 21.19 -12.00 14.89
C GLY A 216 21.92 -11.32 13.73
N ARG A 217 22.25 -10.04 13.89
CA ARG A 217 23.02 -9.25 12.92
C ARG A 217 24.10 -8.41 13.60
N CYS A 218 25.18 -8.19 12.88
CA CYS A 218 26.22 -7.26 13.29
C CYS A 218 25.87 -5.84 12.84
N LEU A 219 26.07 -4.84 13.70
CA LEU A 219 25.95 -3.42 13.35
C LEU A 219 27.32 -2.72 13.46
N PRO A 220 27.58 -1.69 12.64
CA PRO A 220 28.82 -0.93 12.74
C PRO A 220 28.93 -0.17 14.06
N GLN A 221 30.15 -0.06 14.59
CA GLN A 221 30.42 0.64 15.85
C GLN A 221 29.91 2.10 15.80
N GLY A 222 29.13 2.49 16.81
CA GLY A 222 28.53 3.82 16.94
C GLY A 222 27.08 3.84 17.44
N TYR A 223 26.38 2.71 17.38
CA TYR A 223 24.99 2.58 17.87
C TYR A 223 24.88 2.08 19.32
N SER A 224 25.85 1.31 19.82
CA SER A 224 25.84 0.82 21.20
C SER A 224 27.21 0.91 21.88
N SER A 225 27.19 0.98 23.22
CA SER A 225 28.38 0.95 24.10
C SER A 225 29.01 -0.44 24.21
N PHE A 226 28.42 -1.46 23.58
CA PHE A 226 28.83 -2.86 23.69
C PHE A 226 29.69 -3.28 22.50
N ALA A 227 30.91 -3.74 22.78
CA ALA A 227 31.79 -4.31 21.78
C ALA A 227 31.39 -5.78 21.51
N GLN A 228 30.73 -6.01 20.38
CA GLN A 228 30.45 -7.37 19.89
C GLN A 228 31.77 -8.16 19.73
N PRO A 229 31.77 -9.48 19.98
CA PRO A 229 32.98 -10.28 19.86
C PRO A 229 33.56 -10.23 18.44
N GLU A 230 34.86 -9.94 18.32
CA GLU A 230 35.55 -9.70 17.04
C GLU A 230 35.53 -10.91 16.08
N TRP A 231 35.35 -12.12 16.63
CA TRP A 231 35.20 -13.35 15.85
C TRP A 231 33.78 -13.54 15.27
N LEU A 232 32.78 -12.86 15.84
CA LEU A 232 31.38 -12.92 15.39
C LEU A 232 31.02 -11.73 14.51
N CYS A 233 31.49 -10.54 14.89
CA CYS A 233 31.29 -9.29 14.17
C CYS A 233 32.64 -8.63 13.89
N PRO A 234 32.98 -8.41 12.61
CA PRO A 234 34.28 -7.84 12.28
C PRO A 234 34.38 -6.40 12.76
N LYS A 235 35.61 -6.00 13.09
CA LYS A 235 35.93 -4.62 13.46
C LYS A 235 35.57 -3.66 12.33
N ALA A 236 35.03 -2.48 12.69
CA ALA A 236 34.75 -1.40 11.76
C ALA A 236 35.99 -1.00 10.96
N LEU A 237 35.79 -0.64 9.69
CA LEU A 237 36.86 -0.16 8.81
C LEU A 237 37.46 1.12 9.39
N THR A 238 38.79 1.16 9.53
CA THR A 238 39.51 2.29 10.13
C THR A 238 40.34 3.07 9.13
N MET A 239 40.72 2.44 8.01
CA MET A 239 41.51 3.05 6.97
C MET A 239 40.73 3.09 5.65
N THR A 240 40.94 4.13 4.85
CA THR A 240 40.32 4.26 3.52
C THR A 240 40.74 3.16 2.54
N GLU A 241 41.90 2.54 2.76
CA GLU A 241 42.42 1.41 1.96
C GLU A 241 41.65 0.11 2.19
N GLU A 242 40.80 0.05 3.22
CA GLU A 242 39.94 -1.09 3.53
C GLU A 242 38.53 -0.96 2.91
N LEU A 243 38.25 0.11 2.15
CA LEU A 243 36.98 0.23 1.44
C LEU A 243 37.01 -0.64 0.17
N PRO A 244 36.02 -1.53 -0.05
CA PRO A 244 35.97 -2.32 -1.27
C PRO A 244 35.79 -1.42 -2.49
N ALA A 245 36.58 -1.64 -3.54
CA ALA A 245 36.47 -0.85 -4.76
C ALA A 245 35.13 -1.09 -5.48
N VAL A 246 34.55 -0.03 -6.03
CA VAL A 246 33.28 -0.04 -6.80
C VAL A 246 33.45 -0.64 -8.21
N CYS A 247 34.69 -0.96 -8.61
CA CYS A 247 34.99 -1.50 -9.93
C CYS A 247 34.39 -2.91 -10.11
N GLY A 248 33.72 -3.13 -11.24
CA GLY A 248 33.12 -4.43 -11.57
C GLY A 248 34.14 -5.58 -11.70
N PRO A 249 33.66 -6.83 -11.71
CA PRO A 249 34.50 -8.04 -11.71
C PRO A 249 35.36 -8.22 -12.98
N GLU A 250 35.19 -7.38 -14.00
CA GLU A 250 35.85 -7.49 -15.30
C GLU A 250 37.28 -6.91 -15.34
N VAL A 251 37.71 -6.23 -14.27
CA VAL A 251 39.06 -5.64 -14.22
C VAL A 251 40.00 -6.58 -13.47
N ASN A 252 40.94 -7.21 -14.20
CA ASN A 252 42.07 -7.94 -13.61
C ASN A 252 42.98 -6.96 -12.84
N ARG A 253 42.69 -6.79 -11.56
CA ARG A 253 43.47 -5.96 -10.63
C ARG A 253 44.01 -6.81 -9.47
N THR A 254 45.19 -6.46 -8.98
CA THR A 254 45.73 -7.04 -7.75
C THR A 254 45.00 -6.46 -6.55
N VAL A 255 44.24 -7.29 -5.83
CA VAL A 255 43.52 -6.89 -4.62
C VAL A 255 44.53 -6.78 -3.47
N SER A 256 44.54 -5.64 -2.77
CA SER A 256 45.38 -5.43 -1.58
C SER A 256 44.88 -6.26 -0.40
N ASP A 257 45.76 -6.68 0.52
CA ASP A 257 45.37 -7.34 1.76
C ASP A 257 44.42 -6.49 2.61
N ALA A 258 44.53 -5.16 2.54
CA ALA A 258 43.60 -4.23 3.19
C ALA A 258 42.20 -4.28 2.58
N GLU A 259 42.12 -4.42 1.26
CA GLU A 259 40.86 -4.48 0.55
C GLU A 259 40.16 -5.84 0.74
N LEU A 260 40.92 -6.94 0.83
CA LEU A 260 40.37 -8.25 1.20
C LEU A 260 39.71 -8.21 2.59
N ARG A 261 40.28 -7.47 3.55
CA ARG A 261 39.65 -7.22 4.85
C ARG A 261 38.35 -6.43 4.71
N GLY A 262 38.33 -5.42 3.84
CA GLY A 262 37.15 -4.66 3.47
C GLY A 262 36.00 -5.48 2.89
N VAL A 263 36.32 -6.32 1.91
CA VAL A 263 35.36 -7.23 1.28
C VAL A 263 34.82 -8.25 2.29
N ALA A 264 35.69 -8.81 3.13
CA ALA A 264 35.29 -9.72 4.21
C ALA A 264 34.36 -9.01 5.22
N TYR A 265 34.69 -7.78 5.62
CA TYR A 265 33.87 -6.95 6.49
C TYR A 265 32.46 -6.72 5.93
N VAL A 266 32.34 -6.28 4.67
CA VAL A 266 31.03 -6.06 4.02
C VAL A 266 30.24 -7.37 3.88
N THR A 267 30.92 -8.47 3.55
CA THR A 267 30.29 -9.80 3.44
C THR A 267 29.77 -10.30 4.79
N GLN A 268 30.49 -10.04 5.88
CA GLN A 268 30.08 -10.43 7.23
C GLN A 268 29.00 -9.50 7.79
N MET A 269 29.06 -8.19 7.54
CA MET A 269 28.03 -7.20 7.90
C MET A 269 26.68 -7.45 7.24
N THR A 270 26.67 -8.04 6.04
CA THR A 270 25.43 -8.38 5.32
C THR A 270 24.87 -9.74 5.71
N ARG A 271 25.58 -10.50 6.56
CA ARG A 271 25.14 -11.81 7.02
C ARG A 271 24.06 -11.68 8.10
N SER A 272 23.04 -12.51 7.99
CA SER A 272 22.04 -12.73 9.03
C SER A 272 22.16 -14.15 9.56
N LEU A 273 22.01 -14.32 10.88
CA LEU A 273 22.06 -15.63 11.55
C LEU A 273 20.71 -15.90 12.20
N VAL A 274 20.03 -16.97 11.78
CA VAL A 274 18.78 -17.40 12.41
C VAL A 274 19.13 -18.17 13.67
N LEU A 275 18.67 -17.69 14.82
CA LEU A 275 19.00 -18.17 16.15
C LEU A 275 17.75 -18.13 17.03
N PRO A 276 17.70 -18.91 18.12
CA PRO A 276 16.67 -18.67 19.13
C PRO A 276 16.87 -17.29 19.76
N CYS A 277 15.78 -16.63 20.19
CA CYS A 277 15.87 -15.32 20.82
C CYS A 277 16.55 -15.42 22.18
N GLY A 278 16.10 -16.34 23.03
CA GLY A 278 16.60 -16.63 24.39
C GLY A 278 17.13 -18.06 24.59
N GLY A 279 16.82 -19.01 23.70
CA GLY A 279 17.35 -20.37 23.72
C GLY A 279 16.65 -21.35 24.67
N SER A 280 15.36 -21.10 24.96
CA SER A 280 14.48 -21.95 25.77
C SER A 280 13.72 -22.99 24.94
N THR A 281 13.57 -24.18 25.49
CA THR A 281 12.76 -25.27 24.93
C THR A 281 12.05 -26.03 26.04
N VAL A 282 11.12 -26.91 25.70
CA VAL A 282 10.38 -27.72 26.68
C VAL A 282 10.81 -29.18 26.55
N ASN A 283 11.29 -29.78 27.63
CA ASN A 283 11.63 -31.21 27.65
C ASN A 283 10.36 -32.06 27.58
N SER A 284 10.50 -33.32 27.17
CA SER A 284 9.50 -34.40 27.26
C SER A 284 8.77 -34.53 28.61
N THR A 285 9.36 -34.03 29.71
CA THR A 285 8.76 -33.98 31.04
C THR A 285 7.89 -32.74 31.29
N GLY A 286 7.72 -31.86 30.30
CA GLY A 286 6.88 -30.65 30.40
C GLY A 286 7.51 -29.52 31.21
N HIS A 287 8.84 -29.47 31.32
CA HIS A 287 9.57 -28.39 32.01
C HIS A 287 10.38 -27.56 31.00
N MET A 288 10.47 -26.25 31.26
CA MET A 288 11.29 -25.33 30.47
C MET A 288 12.78 -25.58 30.77
N VAL A 289 13.59 -25.73 29.71
CA VAL A 289 15.03 -25.95 29.77
C VAL A 289 15.72 -25.00 28.81
N LEU A 290 16.85 -24.43 29.25
CA LEU A 290 17.65 -23.47 28.51
C LEU A 290 18.78 -24.18 27.76
N THR A 291 18.45 -25.00 26.77
CA THR A 291 19.42 -25.83 26.04
C THR A 291 20.35 -25.02 25.13
N ALA A 292 19.90 -23.87 24.64
CA ALA A 292 20.61 -23.05 23.66
C ALA A 292 20.93 -21.63 24.18
N LYS A 293 20.90 -21.41 25.50
CA LYS A 293 21.06 -20.07 26.09
C LYS A 293 22.33 -19.35 25.65
N SER A 294 23.50 -20.01 25.76
CA SER A 294 24.81 -19.44 25.37
C SER A 294 24.97 -19.16 23.88
N MET A 295 23.94 -19.43 23.09
CA MET A 295 23.90 -19.33 21.62
C MET A 295 22.64 -18.61 21.15
N SER A 296 21.88 -18.08 22.10
CA SER A 296 20.73 -17.26 21.84
C SER A 296 21.17 -15.92 21.28
N CYS A 297 20.29 -15.31 20.51
CA CYS A 297 20.56 -14.00 19.95
C CYS A 297 20.82 -12.98 21.07
N ALA A 298 20.00 -13.01 22.15
CA ALA A 298 20.18 -12.15 23.29
C ALA A 298 21.57 -12.32 23.92
N ASP A 299 22.03 -13.53 24.23
CA ASP A 299 23.34 -13.69 24.89
C ASP A 299 24.53 -13.39 23.96
N LEU A 300 24.37 -13.53 22.63
CA LEU A 300 25.46 -13.31 21.67
C LEU A 300 25.60 -11.87 21.18
N PHE A 301 24.47 -11.17 21.00
CA PHE A 301 24.44 -9.84 20.39
C PHE A 301 23.96 -8.73 21.34
N CYS A 302 23.24 -9.08 22.41
CA CYS A 302 22.74 -8.13 23.41
C CYS A 302 23.73 -8.00 24.56
N GLY A 303 24.01 -6.76 24.97
CA GLY A 303 24.78 -6.47 26.18
C GLY A 303 23.89 -6.47 27.44
N GLU A 304 24.42 -5.95 28.55
CA GLU A 304 23.57 -5.64 29.72
C GLU A 304 22.59 -4.50 29.35
N VAL A 305 21.30 -4.77 29.50
CA VAL A 305 20.20 -3.83 29.22
C VAL A 305 19.65 -3.29 30.54
N ASP A 306 19.24 -2.04 30.57
CA ASP A 306 18.62 -1.41 31.74
C ASP A 306 17.43 -2.22 32.27
N GLU A 307 17.33 -2.35 33.60
CA GLU A 307 16.28 -3.12 34.25
C GLU A 307 14.87 -2.56 33.96
N GLU A 308 14.74 -1.28 33.63
CA GLU A 308 13.46 -0.66 33.23
C GLU A 308 12.94 -1.23 31.90
N VAL A 309 13.81 -1.33 30.88
CA VAL A 309 13.48 -1.90 29.57
C VAL A 309 13.09 -3.37 29.71
N LYS A 310 13.82 -4.11 30.54
CA LYS A 310 13.54 -5.52 30.84
C LYS A 310 12.17 -5.71 31.50
N ALA A 311 11.80 -4.85 32.46
CA ALA A 311 10.49 -4.88 33.11
C ALA A 311 9.35 -4.50 32.13
N GLN A 312 9.58 -3.52 31.25
CA GLN A 312 8.63 -3.13 30.21
C GLN A 312 8.38 -4.28 29.23
N CYS A 313 9.43 -4.93 28.76
CA CYS A 313 9.35 -6.09 27.88
C CYS A 313 8.60 -7.25 28.52
N GLN A 314 8.91 -7.58 29.78
CA GLN A 314 8.23 -8.62 30.53
C GLN A 314 6.73 -8.34 30.67
N THR A 315 6.35 -7.09 30.93
CA THR A 315 4.94 -6.69 31.02
C THR A 315 4.24 -6.80 29.67
N THR A 316 4.89 -6.31 28.61
CA THR A 316 4.35 -6.29 27.25
C THR A 316 4.12 -7.72 26.73
N CYS A 317 5.11 -8.60 26.87
CA CYS A 317 5.04 -9.99 26.42
C CYS A 317 3.99 -10.83 27.16
N ARG A 318 3.67 -10.49 28.42
CA ARG A 318 2.62 -11.19 29.19
C ARG A 318 1.22 -10.63 28.98
N GLN A 319 1.09 -9.35 28.60
CA GLN A 319 -0.20 -8.66 28.46
C GLN A 319 -0.62 -8.46 27.00
N ALA A 320 0.26 -8.71 26.03
CA ALA A 320 -0.02 -8.53 24.61
C ALA A 320 -1.09 -9.53 24.13
N PRO A 321 -2.21 -9.07 23.55
CA PRO A 321 -3.30 -9.94 23.10
C PRO A 321 -2.96 -10.76 21.84
N TYR A 322 -1.80 -10.52 21.23
CA TYR A 322 -1.40 -11.11 19.95
C TYR A 322 -0.16 -12.01 20.05
N PHE A 323 0.44 -12.14 21.23
CA PHE A 323 1.70 -12.84 21.42
C PHE A 323 1.52 -14.07 22.32
N CYS A 324 2.13 -15.21 21.96
CA CYS A 324 1.95 -16.49 22.66
C CYS A 324 0.47 -16.90 22.87
N VAL A 325 -0.43 -16.55 21.94
CA VAL A 325 -1.88 -16.72 22.13
C VAL A 325 -2.25 -18.20 22.29
N ASP A 326 -1.59 -19.07 21.54
CA ASP A 326 -1.85 -20.51 21.59
C ASP A 326 -1.12 -21.14 22.78
N ALA A 327 0.12 -20.71 23.04
CA ALA A 327 0.92 -21.21 24.17
C ALA A 327 0.36 -20.80 25.54
N CYS A 328 -0.24 -19.62 25.64
CA CYS A 328 -0.79 -19.02 26.86
C CYS A 328 -2.33 -18.94 26.82
N ALA A 329 -2.99 -19.86 26.11
CA ALA A 329 -4.44 -19.93 26.05
C ALA A 329 -5.07 -19.99 27.47
N PRO A 330 -6.33 -19.53 27.64
CA PRO A 330 -6.97 -19.46 28.96
C PRO A 330 -6.94 -20.82 29.69
N GLY A 331 -6.28 -20.87 30.85
CA GLY A 331 -6.07 -22.10 31.63
C GLY A 331 -4.68 -22.77 31.45
N LEU A 332 -3.84 -22.26 30.54
CA LEU A 332 -2.46 -22.70 30.27
C LEU A 332 -1.41 -21.62 30.59
N GLU A 333 -1.81 -20.56 31.29
CA GLU A 333 -0.96 -19.37 31.58
C GLU A 333 0.34 -19.68 32.34
N ASN A 334 0.36 -20.74 33.16
CA ASN A 334 1.56 -21.20 33.89
C ASN A 334 2.16 -22.48 33.30
N SER A 335 1.81 -22.83 32.06
CA SER A 335 2.41 -23.98 31.39
C SER A 335 3.87 -23.68 31.02
N ALA A 336 4.73 -24.70 31.01
CA ALA A 336 6.12 -24.54 30.57
C ALA A 336 6.23 -24.07 29.11
N GLN A 337 5.20 -24.30 28.30
CA GLN A 337 5.10 -23.79 26.92
C GLN A 337 4.87 -22.28 26.91
N CYS A 338 3.94 -21.78 27.72
CA CYS A 338 3.72 -20.34 27.89
C CYS A 338 4.97 -19.65 28.45
N GLU A 339 5.60 -20.22 29.48
CA GLU A 339 6.82 -19.65 30.06
C GLU A 339 8.01 -19.63 29.08
N SER A 340 8.18 -20.69 28.28
CA SER A 340 9.18 -20.73 27.21
C SER A 340 8.90 -19.65 26.16
N CYS A 341 7.66 -19.51 25.71
CA CYS A 341 7.27 -18.53 24.70
C CYS A 341 7.46 -17.08 25.19
N VAL A 342 7.05 -16.78 26.43
CA VAL A 342 7.27 -15.46 27.06
C VAL A 342 8.76 -15.15 27.24
N TYR A 343 9.58 -16.15 27.58
CA TYR A 343 11.02 -15.95 27.72
C TYR A 343 11.70 -15.60 26.39
N GLU A 344 11.32 -16.25 25.29
CA GLU A 344 11.81 -15.87 23.96
C GLU A 344 11.34 -14.47 23.55
N CYS A 345 10.11 -14.08 23.90
CA CYS A 345 9.60 -12.72 23.68
C CYS A 345 10.42 -11.66 24.41
N GLU A 346 10.69 -11.89 25.69
CA GLU A 346 11.50 -10.98 26.50
C GLU A 346 12.89 -10.83 25.89
N ALA A 347 13.47 -11.94 25.41
CA ALA A 347 14.78 -11.92 24.76
C ALA A 347 14.79 -11.12 23.45
N GLN A 348 13.72 -11.22 22.64
CA GLN A 348 13.54 -10.40 21.44
C GLN A 348 13.37 -8.91 21.78
N CYS A 349 12.52 -8.60 22.77
CA CYS A 349 12.17 -7.22 23.12
C CYS A 349 13.32 -6.44 23.76
N ARG A 350 14.24 -7.11 24.48
CA ARG A 350 15.38 -6.46 25.14
C ARG A 350 16.38 -5.83 24.15
N CYS A 351 16.52 -6.39 22.96
CA CYS A 351 17.48 -5.95 21.95
C CYS A 351 16.90 -5.99 20.52
N PRO A 352 15.95 -5.11 20.19
CA PRO A 352 15.36 -5.07 18.86
C PRO A 352 16.40 -4.77 17.78
N GLU A 353 17.40 -3.94 18.06
CA GLU A 353 18.40 -3.54 17.05
C GLU A 353 19.27 -4.71 16.53
N PHE A 354 19.50 -5.72 17.37
CA PHE A 354 20.41 -6.81 17.08
C PHE A 354 19.71 -8.16 16.91
N CYS A 355 18.55 -8.33 17.55
CA CYS A 355 17.82 -9.59 17.68
C CYS A 355 16.36 -9.43 17.29
N GLU A 356 16.12 -9.41 16.00
CA GLU A 356 14.80 -9.16 15.46
C GLU A 356 13.98 -10.40 15.16
N GLY A 357 12.66 -10.27 15.29
CA GLY A 357 11.70 -11.28 14.87
C GLY A 357 11.80 -11.63 13.38
N LEU A 358 11.80 -12.92 13.07
CA LEU A 358 11.78 -13.41 11.70
C LEU A 358 10.40 -13.21 11.05
N ILE A 359 10.27 -12.31 10.08
CA ILE A 359 9.04 -12.10 9.30
C ILE A 359 9.24 -12.54 7.85
N ARG A 360 8.47 -13.54 7.37
CA ARG A 360 8.40 -13.87 5.92
C ARG A 360 6.99 -13.90 5.36
N ASP A 361 5.96 -14.22 6.13
CA ASP A 361 4.58 -14.27 5.63
C ASP A 361 3.61 -13.53 6.54
N ALA A 362 2.39 -13.41 6.05
CA ALA A 362 1.28 -12.90 6.82
C ALA A 362 1.05 -13.68 8.12
N ALA A 363 1.31 -15.00 8.15
CA ALA A 363 1.14 -15.81 9.36
C ALA A 363 2.17 -15.45 10.44
N LEU A 364 3.47 -15.48 10.13
CA LEU A 364 4.53 -15.06 11.07
C LEU A 364 4.38 -13.60 11.50
N CYS A 365 3.95 -12.73 10.60
CA CYS A 365 3.65 -11.33 10.93
C CYS A 365 2.59 -11.23 12.03
N LEU A 366 1.49 -11.99 11.90
CA LEU A 366 0.42 -12.02 12.89
C LEU A 366 0.83 -12.73 14.19
N GLU A 367 1.57 -13.83 14.10
CA GLU A 367 2.12 -14.58 15.26
C GLU A 367 3.07 -13.71 16.10
N GLN A 368 3.81 -12.80 15.46
CA GLN A 368 4.71 -11.84 16.14
C GLN A 368 4.01 -10.55 16.58
N GLY A 369 2.68 -10.50 16.53
CA GLY A 369 1.87 -9.37 17.01
C GLY A 369 1.86 -8.14 16.09
N SER A 370 2.28 -8.30 14.84
CA SER A 370 2.31 -7.24 13.82
C SER A 370 1.11 -7.31 12.87
N ARG A 371 0.90 -6.27 12.06
CA ARG A 371 -0.26 -6.18 11.17
C ARG A 371 0.12 -6.38 9.71
N TRP A 372 -0.63 -7.20 8.98
CA TRP A 372 -0.46 -7.34 7.54
C TRP A 372 -1.24 -6.24 6.81
N VAL A 373 -0.53 -5.25 6.27
CA VAL A 373 -1.13 -4.04 5.68
C VAL A 373 -0.70 -3.88 4.21
N PRO A 374 -1.49 -3.16 3.39
CA PRO A 374 -1.04 -2.79 2.04
C PRO A 374 0.21 -1.90 2.10
N THR A 375 1.20 -2.20 1.24
CA THR A 375 2.43 -1.39 1.11
C THR A 375 2.12 0.03 0.62
N ILE A 376 1.19 0.12 -0.32
CA ILE A 376 0.71 1.35 -0.95
C ILE A 376 -0.80 1.27 -1.17
N SER A 377 -1.46 2.40 -1.42
CA SER A 377 -2.91 2.43 -1.67
C SER A 377 -3.33 1.74 -2.98
N GLN A 378 -2.45 1.76 -3.99
CA GLN A 378 -2.66 1.17 -5.30
C GLN A 378 -2.49 -0.36 -5.22
N ASN A 379 -3.28 -1.14 -5.98
CA ASN A 379 -3.17 -2.59 -5.96
C ASN A 379 -3.74 -3.25 -7.22
N PHE A 380 -3.31 -4.49 -7.45
CA PHE A 380 -3.71 -5.32 -8.60
C PHE A 380 -4.60 -6.51 -8.19
N ASN A 381 -5.40 -6.35 -7.14
CA ASN A 381 -6.20 -7.46 -6.58
C ASN A 381 -7.50 -7.70 -7.36
N ASN A 382 -8.03 -6.68 -8.02
CA ASN A 382 -9.22 -6.77 -8.87
C ASN A 382 -9.01 -6.01 -10.17
N ILE A 383 -9.76 -6.40 -11.22
CA ILE A 383 -9.66 -5.78 -12.54
C ILE A 383 -9.87 -4.26 -12.46
N TRP A 384 -10.88 -3.82 -11.69
CA TRP A 384 -11.17 -2.39 -11.52
C TRP A 384 -10.02 -1.62 -10.86
N PHE A 385 -9.45 -2.14 -9.77
CA PHE A 385 -8.32 -1.50 -9.08
C PHE A 385 -7.03 -1.54 -9.90
N ALA A 386 -6.81 -2.62 -10.66
CA ALA A 386 -5.71 -2.72 -11.61
C ALA A 386 -5.82 -1.68 -12.73
N MET A 387 -7.03 -1.51 -13.30
CA MET A 387 -7.28 -0.47 -14.31
C MET A 387 -7.12 0.94 -13.74
N LEU A 388 -7.59 1.20 -12.51
CA LEU A 388 -7.43 2.48 -11.83
C LEU A 388 -5.96 2.79 -11.56
N THR A 389 -5.21 1.80 -11.06
CA THR A 389 -3.76 1.92 -10.81
C THR A 389 -3.01 2.21 -12.10
N LEU A 390 -3.31 1.51 -13.19
CA LEU A 390 -2.70 1.78 -14.50
C LEU A 390 -3.09 3.15 -15.05
N PHE A 391 -4.35 3.56 -14.86
CA PHE A 391 -4.78 4.91 -15.22
C PHE A 391 -3.99 6.00 -14.47
N GLU A 392 -3.78 5.84 -13.17
CA GLU A 392 -2.93 6.73 -12.36
C GLU A 392 -1.46 6.74 -12.84
N ILE A 393 -0.92 5.56 -13.17
CA ILE A 393 0.43 5.47 -13.76
C ILE A 393 0.49 6.18 -15.13
N SER A 394 -0.58 6.10 -15.92
CA SER A 394 -0.67 6.76 -17.23
C SER A 394 -0.68 8.28 -17.13
N THR A 395 -1.15 8.84 -16.00
CA THR A 395 -1.03 10.27 -15.69
C THR A 395 0.35 10.65 -15.14
N THR A 396 1.28 9.69 -15.07
CA THR A 396 2.65 9.84 -14.54
C THR A 396 2.72 10.20 -13.06
N GLU A 397 1.65 9.92 -12.31
CA GLU A 397 1.57 10.12 -10.86
C GLU A 397 1.76 8.78 -10.14
N GLY A 398 2.46 8.76 -9.00
CA GLY A 398 2.60 7.59 -8.13
C GLY A 398 3.29 6.35 -8.74
N TRP A 399 3.75 6.41 -9.99
CA TRP A 399 4.20 5.22 -10.73
C TRP A 399 5.50 4.60 -10.21
N VAL A 400 6.37 5.43 -9.62
CA VAL A 400 7.67 4.98 -9.09
C VAL A 400 7.46 4.05 -7.89
N ASP A 401 6.53 4.38 -6.99
CA ASP A 401 6.23 3.59 -5.79
C ASP A 401 5.55 2.27 -6.15
N VAL A 402 4.66 2.29 -7.16
CA VAL A 402 4.05 1.07 -7.71
C VAL A 402 5.11 0.19 -8.39
N MET A 403 6.02 0.79 -9.15
CA MET A 403 7.10 0.06 -9.81
C MET A 403 8.04 -0.59 -8.80
N TYR A 404 8.44 0.11 -7.73
CA TYR A 404 9.27 -0.47 -6.67
C TYR A 404 8.53 -1.57 -5.91
N SER A 405 7.27 -1.35 -5.56
CA SER A 405 6.44 -2.37 -4.90
C SER A 405 6.29 -3.63 -5.77
N ALA A 406 6.20 -3.47 -7.09
CA ALA A 406 6.17 -4.59 -8.03
C ALA A 406 7.54 -5.26 -8.19
N ALA A 407 8.64 -4.50 -8.28
CA ALA A 407 9.99 -5.05 -8.35
C ALA A 407 10.36 -5.87 -7.10
N ASP A 408 9.79 -5.49 -5.96
CA ASP A 408 9.98 -6.17 -4.69
C ASP A 408 8.96 -7.32 -4.46
N ALA A 409 8.00 -7.50 -5.38
CA ALA A 409 6.98 -8.54 -5.26
C ALA A 409 7.59 -9.96 -5.34
N VAL A 410 7.02 -10.86 -4.55
CA VAL A 410 7.43 -12.27 -4.50
C VAL A 410 6.24 -13.19 -4.82
N GLN A 411 5.37 -13.41 -3.84
CA GLN A 411 4.20 -14.27 -3.90
C GLN A 411 3.12 -13.70 -2.98
N PRO A 412 1.84 -14.06 -3.19
CA PRO A 412 0.77 -13.63 -2.29
C PRO A 412 1.05 -14.06 -0.85
N TYR A 413 0.76 -13.16 0.11
CA TYR A 413 0.98 -13.37 1.55
C TYR A 413 2.44 -13.54 1.99
N VAL A 414 3.40 -13.22 1.12
CA VAL A 414 4.84 -13.27 1.43
C VAL A 414 5.40 -11.84 1.46
N GLN A 415 6.25 -11.55 2.44
CA GLN A 415 6.89 -10.26 2.62
C GLN A 415 7.67 -9.88 1.35
N PRO A 416 7.53 -8.63 0.85
CA PRO A 416 8.25 -8.18 -0.33
C PRO A 416 9.76 -8.26 -0.12
N LYS A 417 10.46 -8.72 -1.17
CA LYS A 417 11.90 -8.86 -1.17
C LYS A 417 12.53 -7.79 -2.05
N ARG A 418 13.36 -6.92 -1.45
CA ARG A 418 14.09 -5.87 -2.17
C ARG A 418 14.82 -6.44 -3.39
N ASN A 419 14.53 -5.88 -4.56
CA ASN A 419 15.11 -6.22 -5.86
C ASN A 419 14.92 -7.70 -6.24
N ASN A 420 13.76 -8.29 -5.97
CA ASN A 420 13.49 -9.70 -6.30
C ASN A 420 13.29 -9.92 -7.82
N GLN A 421 12.47 -9.08 -8.44
CA GLN A 421 12.02 -9.21 -9.84
C GLN A 421 12.24 -7.92 -10.63
N GLU A 422 13.31 -7.18 -10.31
CA GLU A 422 13.65 -5.90 -10.93
C GLU A 422 13.79 -5.99 -12.47
N MET A 423 14.29 -7.12 -12.97
CA MET A 423 14.51 -7.34 -14.40
C MET A 423 13.20 -7.42 -15.22
N LEU A 424 12.08 -7.74 -14.59
CA LEU A 424 10.78 -7.86 -15.27
C LEU A 424 9.92 -6.60 -15.08
N TRP A 425 9.76 -6.15 -13.84
CA TRP A 425 8.77 -5.12 -13.50
C TRP A 425 9.21 -3.71 -13.89
N VAL A 426 10.49 -3.39 -13.74
CA VAL A 426 11.03 -2.08 -14.15
C VAL A 426 10.83 -1.85 -15.65
N PRO A 427 11.25 -2.73 -16.58
CA PRO A 427 11.01 -2.51 -18.00
C PRO A 427 9.52 -2.59 -18.35
N PHE A 428 8.71 -3.41 -17.68
CA PHE A 428 7.26 -3.45 -17.91
C PHE A 428 6.60 -2.09 -17.70
N PHE A 429 6.81 -1.45 -16.54
CA PHE A 429 6.21 -0.15 -16.25
C PHE A 429 6.77 0.98 -17.11
N MET A 430 8.07 0.94 -17.43
CA MET A 430 8.70 1.92 -18.33
C MET A 430 8.12 1.83 -19.75
N LEU A 431 7.96 0.61 -20.29
CA LEU A 431 7.34 0.40 -21.60
C LEU A 431 5.86 0.76 -21.58
N TYR A 432 5.13 0.37 -20.53
CA TYR A 432 3.74 0.75 -20.36
C TYR A 432 3.58 2.28 -20.37
N LEU A 433 4.40 3.01 -19.63
CA LEU A 433 4.35 4.46 -19.58
C LEU A 433 4.66 5.08 -20.96
N PHE A 434 5.65 4.57 -21.67
CA PHE A 434 5.96 5.00 -23.02
C PHE A 434 4.79 4.79 -23.99
N PHE A 435 4.25 3.57 -24.06
CA PHE A 435 3.16 3.24 -24.98
C PHE A 435 1.84 3.90 -24.58
N SER A 436 1.52 3.95 -23.29
CA SER A 436 0.29 4.57 -22.79
C SER A 436 0.30 6.07 -23.02
N ASN A 437 1.42 6.76 -22.77
CA ASN A 437 1.52 8.20 -23.00
C ASN A 437 1.43 8.52 -24.50
N MET A 438 2.14 7.76 -25.35
CA MET A 438 2.01 7.89 -26.80
C MET A 438 0.56 7.64 -27.25
N PHE A 439 -0.10 6.60 -26.72
CA PHE A 439 -1.46 6.24 -27.07
C PHE A 439 -2.47 7.31 -26.63
N ILE A 440 -2.41 7.77 -25.37
CA ILE A 440 -3.33 8.76 -24.81
C ILE A 440 -3.17 10.11 -25.50
N ILE A 441 -1.94 10.60 -25.69
CA ILE A 441 -1.70 11.87 -26.37
C ILE A 441 -2.14 11.80 -27.83
N ASN A 442 -1.74 10.76 -28.57
CA ASN A 442 -2.06 10.66 -29.99
C ASN A 442 -3.56 10.47 -30.23
N LEU A 443 -4.25 9.69 -29.38
CA LEU A 443 -5.70 9.51 -29.46
C LEU A 443 -6.44 10.80 -29.09
N SER A 444 -6.02 11.48 -28.02
CA SER A 444 -6.72 12.67 -27.52
C SER A 444 -6.52 13.87 -28.45
N VAL A 445 -5.29 14.18 -28.84
CA VAL A 445 -4.99 15.31 -29.72
C VAL A 445 -5.58 15.09 -31.10
N GLY A 446 -5.41 13.89 -31.68
CA GLY A 446 -5.93 13.59 -33.02
C GLY A 446 -7.43 13.82 -33.11
N VAL A 447 -8.19 13.34 -32.12
CA VAL A 447 -9.65 13.39 -32.18
C VAL A 447 -10.21 14.74 -31.70
N ILE A 448 -9.59 15.38 -30.70
CA ILE A 448 -9.98 16.75 -30.30
C ILE A 448 -9.77 17.70 -31.49
N VAL A 449 -8.65 17.59 -32.19
CA VAL A 449 -8.37 18.41 -33.37
C VAL A 449 -9.38 18.12 -34.48
N ASP A 450 -9.59 16.86 -34.83
CA ASP A 450 -10.55 16.47 -35.87
C ASP A 450 -11.98 16.96 -35.55
N LYS A 451 -12.40 16.83 -34.29
CA LYS A 451 -13.73 17.29 -33.88
C LYS A 451 -13.83 18.81 -33.84
N PHE A 452 -12.79 19.51 -33.38
CA PHE A 452 -12.77 20.97 -33.39
C PHE A 452 -12.77 21.52 -34.82
N MET A 453 -12.03 20.88 -35.73
CA MET A 453 -12.06 21.20 -37.17
C MET A 453 -13.44 20.94 -37.76
N SER A 454 -14.07 19.80 -37.45
CA SER A 454 -15.42 19.45 -37.90
C SER A 454 -16.47 20.45 -37.39
N MET A 455 -16.41 20.81 -36.10
CA MET A 455 -17.30 21.82 -35.51
C MET A 455 -17.09 23.18 -36.19
N LYS A 456 -15.84 23.60 -36.41
CA LYS A 456 -15.53 24.84 -37.13
C LYS A 456 -16.13 24.84 -38.53
N GLN A 457 -16.00 23.76 -39.30
CA GLN A 457 -16.58 23.66 -40.64
C GLN A 457 -18.11 23.77 -40.63
N SER A 458 -18.78 23.03 -39.72
CA SER A 458 -20.24 23.10 -39.57
C SER A 458 -20.73 24.50 -39.16
N ASN A 459 -19.99 25.21 -38.31
CA ASN A 459 -20.36 26.56 -37.85
C ASN A 459 -20.04 27.65 -38.91
N THR A 460 -19.04 27.43 -39.76
CA THR A 460 -18.67 28.37 -40.85
C THR A 460 -19.66 28.31 -42.04
N GLN A 461 -20.40 27.21 -42.19
CA GLN A 461 -21.50 27.10 -43.16
C GLN A 461 -22.80 27.78 -42.68
N ALA A 462 -22.88 28.19 -41.41
CA ALA A 462 -24.08 28.73 -40.77
C ALA A 462 -24.20 30.27 -40.67
N PRO A 463 -23.66 31.09 -41.60
CA PRO A 463 -24.23 32.42 -41.83
C PRO A 463 -24.92 32.61 -43.19
N TRP A 464 -24.74 31.70 -44.16
CA TRP A 464 -25.26 31.89 -45.54
C TRP A 464 -26.14 30.74 -46.05
N ALA A 465 -26.07 29.54 -45.48
CA ALA A 465 -26.92 28.42 -45.91
C ALA A 465 -28.42 28.65 -45.65
N LEU A 466 -28.78 29.43 -44.62
CA LEU A 466 -30.18 29.81 -44.35
C LEU A 466 -30.76 30.72 -45.45
N ASN A 467 -29.93 31.56 -46.06
CA ASN A 467 -30.35 32.44 -47.16
C ASN A 467 -30.46 31.69 -48.50
N LEU A 468 -29.72 30.60 -48.70
CA LEU A 468 -29.77 29.83 -49.94
C LEU A 468 -31.00 28.91 -50.01
N GLN A 469 -31.40 28.29 -48.88
CA GLN A 469 -32.65 27.52 -48.81
C GLN A 469 -33.91 28.39 -48.93
N LEU A 470 -33.87 29.66 -48.51
CA LEU A 470 -34.95 30.62 -48.75
C LEU A 470 -34.98 31.12 -50.21
N CYS A 471 -33.83 31.20 -50.89
CA CYS A 471 -33.76 31.63 -52.30
C CYS A 471 -34.25 30.54 -53.28
N GLU A 472 -33.99 29.26 -52.99
CA GLU A 472 -34.54 28.13 -53.76
C GLU A 472 -36.05 27.96 -53.52
N ALA A 473 -36.54 28.24 -52.30
CA ALA A 473 -37.98 28.18 -52.01
C ALA A 473 -38.80 29.31 -52.69
N LEU A 474 -38.20 30.49 -52.92
CA LEU A 474 -38.87 31.63 -53.57
C LEU A 474 -38.81 31.59 -55.10
N THR A 475 -37.82 30.93 -55.70
CA THR A 475 -37.72 30.78 -57.17
C THR A 475 -38.61 29.64 -57.71
N CYS A 476 -39.02 28.69 -56.86
CA CYS A 476 -39.96 27.61 -57.24
C CYS A 476 -41.43 28.05 -57.36
N TRP A 477 -41.81 29.27 -56.93
CA TRP A 477 -43.19 29.79 -56.99
C TRP A 477 -43.51 30.65 -58.22
N ALA A 478 -42.58 30.84 -59.15
CA ALA A 478 -42.77 31.70 -60.32
C ALA A 478 -43.03 30.94 -61.65
N HIS A 479 -43.21 29.61 -61.63
CA HIS A 479 -43.40 28.81 -62.85
C HIS A 479 -44.41 27.64 -62.73
N ILE A 480 -45.47 27.83 -61.95
CA ILE A 480 -46.74 27.09 -62.06
C ILE A 480 -47.86 28.11 -61.86
#